data_AF-A0A9D6MER0-F1
#
_entry.id   AF-A0A9D6MER0-F1
#
_cell.length_a   1.000
_cell.length_b   1.000
_cell.length_c   1.000
_cell.angle_alpha   90.00
_cell.angle_beta   90.00
_cell.angle_gamma   90.00
#
_symmetry.space_group_name_H-M   'P 1'
#
loop_
_entity.id
_entity.type
_entity.pdbx_description
1 polymer ?
#
loop_
_entity_poly.entity_id
_entity_poly.type
_entity_poly.pdbx_seq_one_letter_code
_entity_poly.pdbx_strand_id
1 'polypeptide(L)'
;MHSNVARHTIAIAIAASLAAVSAAGAAVVTVTDCVTDPHIVVSIATNSTRIEVGANDLVIQCDLSPAPATQRVVLGGHDITIDVGASVLGTDNSQGVVINATGAFTAIESTIQSTNPNGDMSIDSVGDMTFTKATLTIGDASSAGDAIGIACSGGSPKCKITSTGSTFTARVFLMDAVGDITFASTKVITHGSRDLTRITSTMGNVNLGTAAVPVGDNCCDGDGGGGGDSFLGGSESNMSVLAFGKINLSQTNILIAENICIRSGMSDFSVGACDPCTGGVASAVPADIDVSNASIRNDSGKPGDIRICADETRATIKLDGAILIDDDAGVSTVSTLNGCAIVPRVPPCVNLSGTPDTDS
;
A
#
# COMPACT_ATOMS: atom_id res chain seq x y z
N MET A 1 4.41 -31.34 -41.09
CA MET A 1 5.81 -30.83 -41.00
C MET A 1 5.73 -29.37 -40.59
N HIS A 2 6.65 -28.86 -39.75
CA HIS A 2 6.58 -27.68 -38.85
C HIS A 2 6.17 -28.11 -37.42
N SER A 3 7.08 -28.75 -36.65
CA SER A 3 8.23 -28.22 -35.91
C SER A 3 7.85 -27.73 -34.50
N ASN A 4 7.83 -28.69 -33.57
CA ASN A 4 7.83 -28.50 -32.13
C ASN A 4 9.08 -27.72 -31.69
N VAL A 5 8.90 -26.55 -31.07
CA VAL A 5 9.97 -25.88 -30.31
C VAL A 5 9.70 -26.10 -28.83
N ALA A 6 10.41 -27.09 -28.28
CA ALA A 6 10.45 -27.38 -26.86
C ALA A 6 11.16 -26.24 -26.11
N ARG A 7 10.42 -25.56 -25.22
CA ARG A 7 11.02 -24.65 -24.23
C ARG A 7 11.71 -25.49 -23.16
N HIS A 8 13.04 -25.47 -23.17
CA HIS A 8 13.86 -25.99 -22.07
C HIS A 8 13.76 -25.04 -20.87
N THR A 9 13.08 -25.49 -19.83
CA THR A 9 13.12 -24.89 -18.49
C THR A 9 14.46 -25.27 -17.86
N ILE A 10 15.40 -24.32 -17.77
CA ILE A 10 16.60 -24.47 -16.95
C ILE A 10 16.18 -24.15 -15.51
N ALA A 11 15.83 -25.18 -14.74
CA ALA A 11 15.72 -25.09 -13.29
C ALA A 11 17.13 -25.10 -12.70
N ILE A 12 17.64 -23.93 -12.31
CA ILE A 12 18.85 -23.83 -11.48
C ILE A 12 18.42 -24.15 -10.05
N ALA A 13 18.64 -25.40 -9.63
CA ALA A 13 18.55 -25.80 -8.24
C ALA A 13 19.79 -25.28 -7.50
N ILE A 14 19.65 -24.15 -6.80
CA ILE A 14 20.62 -23.73 -5.78
C ILE A 14 20.35 -24.59 -4.54
N ALA A 15 21.12 -25.66 -4.39
CA ALA A 15 21.18 -26.41 -3.14
C ALA A 15 21.84 -25.51 -2.07
N ALA A 16 21.02 -24.91 -1.22
CA ALA A 16 21.48 -24.20 -0.04
C ALA A 16 22.05 -25.22 0.96
N SER A 17 23.38 -25.29 1.03
CA SER A 17 24.06 -25.85 2.19
C SER A 17 23.82 -24.92 3.39
N LEU A 18 22.85 -25.28 4.24
CA LEU A 18 22.69 -24.70 5.57
C LEU A 18 23.91 -25.10 6.42
N ALA A 19 24.96 -24.29 6.37
CA ALA A 19 25.86 -24.18 7.50
C ALA A 19 25.10 -23.39 8.58
N ALA A 20 24.78 -24.05 9.69
CA ALA A 20 24.33 -23.38 10.89
C ALA A 20 25.49 -22.54 11.45
N VAL A 21 25.69 -21.36 10.86
CA VAL A 21 26.44 -20.29 11.49
C VAL A 21 25.59 -19.89 12.68
N SER A 22 26.08 -20.15 13.88
CA SER A 22 25.52 -19.55 15.09
C SER A 22 25.45 -18.04 14.84
N ALA A 23 24.25 -17.50 14.69
CA ALA A 23 24.04 -16.07 14.55
C ALA A 23 24.61 -15.41 15.81
N ALA A 24 25.83 -14.87 15.71
CA ALA A 24 26.23 -13.81 16.60
C ALA A 24 25.12 -12.74 16.46
N GLY A 25 24.53 -12.31 17.58
CA GLY A 25 23.50 -11.29 17.53
C GLY A 25 23.99 -10.11 16.71
N ALA A 26 23.17 -9.64 15.77
CA ALA A 26 23.48 -8.46 14.97
C ALA A 26 23.85 -7.33 15.94
N ALA A 27 24.98 -6.66 15.70
CA ALA A 27 25.31 -5.48 16.49
C ALA A 27 24.30 -4.38 16.13
N VAL A 28 23.94 -3.54 17.10
CA VAL A 28 23.07 -2.39 16.85
C VAL A 28 23.96 -1.17 16.61
N VAL A 29 23.80 -0.52 15.47
CA VAL A 29 24.40 0.77 15.13
C VAL A 29 23.34 1.84 15.31
N THR A 30 23.52 2.68 16.32
CA THR A 30 22.63 3.82 16.59
C THR A 30 23.30 5.11 16.11
N VAL A 31 22.67 5.79 15.15
CA VAL A 31 23.10 7.09 14.62
C VAL A 31 22.27 8.17 15.29
N THR A 32 22.90 8.93 16.18
CA THR A 32 22.28 10.06 16.90
C THR A 32 22.77 11.42 16.40
N ASP A 33 23.83 11.45 15.58
CA ASP A 33 24.33 12.67 14.91
C ASP A 33 24.45 12.41 13.40
N CYS A 34 23.45 12.87 12.67
CA CYS A 34 23.32 12.66 11.23
C CYS A 34 24.22 13.59 10.40
N VAL A 35 25.17 14.30 11.03
CA VAL A 35 26.15 15.17 10.37
C VAL A 35 27.56 14.59 10.47
N THR A 36 27.94 14.07 11.64
CA THR A 36 29.32 13.64 11.91
C THR A 36 29.51 12.15 12.15
N ASP A 37 28.43 11.36 12.16
CA ASP A 37 28.53 9.92 12.38
C ASP A 37 29.42 9.24 11.32
N PRO A 38 30.39 8.40 11.74
CA PRO A 38 31.35 7.78 10.83
C PRO A 38 30.74 6.77 9.85
N HIS A 39 29.49 6.32 10.07
CA HIS A 39 28.78 5.44 9.14
C HIS A 39 28.12 6.21 7.98
N ILE A 40 28.11 7.55 8.03
CA ILE A 40 27.60 8.38 6.94
C ILE A 40 28.65 8.44 5.84
N VAL A 41 28.28 7.92 4.68
CA VAL A 41 29.13 7.88 3.48
C VAL A 41 28.51 8.77 2.41
N VAL A 42 29.28 9.76 1.97
CA VAL A 42 28.94 10.59 0.81
C VAL A 42 29.47 9.92 -0.44
N SER A 43 28.57 9.43 -1.30
CA SER A 43 28.93 8.81 -2.57
C SER A 43 28.60 9.77 -3.72
N ILE A 44 29.63 10.45 -4.24
CA ILE A 44 29.49 11.33 -5.42
C ILE A 44 29.17 10.54 -6.69
N ALA A 45 29.69 9.31 -6.80
CA ALA A 45 29.45 8.45 -7.97
C ALA A 45 27.96 8.08 -8.13
N THR A 46 27.26 7.91 -7.00
CA THR A 46 25.82 7.63 -6.97
C THR A 46 24.98 8.82 -6.52
N ASN A 47 25.60 10.00 -6.36
CA ASN A 47 24.94 11.23 -5.93
C ASN A 47 24.08 11.06 -4.66
N SER A 48 24.58 10.31 -3.68
CA SER A 48 23.79 9.84 -2.53
C SER A 48 24.54 9.96 -1.21
N THR A 49 23.82 10.33 -0.15
CA THR A 49 24.23 10.16 1.25
C THR A 49 23.75 8.80 1.73
N ARG A 50 24.66 7.97 2.23
CA ARG A 50 24.39 6.56 2.54
C ARG A 50 24.72 6.26 4.00
N ILE A 51 23.89 5.46 4.66
CA ILE A 51 24.22 4.78 5.91
C ILE A 51 23.94 3.30 5.68
N GLU A 52 25.01 2.50 5.54
CA GLU A 52 24.92 1.07 5.24
C GLU A 52 25.73 0.28 6.26
N VAL A 53 25.04 -0.42 7.16
CA VAL A 53 25.67 -1.12 8.30
C VAL A 53 25.79 -2.64 8.08
N GLY A 54 25.49 -3.11 6.87
CA GLY A 54 25.61 -4.51 6.47
C GLY A 54 24.63 -5.41 7.24
N ALA A 55 25.15 -6.44 7.90
CA ALA A 55 24.35 -7.39 8.68
C ALA A 55 23.97 -6.90 10.09
N ASN A 56 24.32 -5.67 10.44
CA ASN A 56 23.97 -5.04 11.71
C ASN A 56 22.60 -4.39 11.64
N ASP A 57 21.99 -4.17 12.79
CA ASP A 57 20.75 -3.42 12.90
C ASP A 57 21.07 -1.92 12.92
N LEU A 58 20.24 -1.11 12.27
CA LEU A 58 20.38 0.34 12.16
C LEU A 58 19.26 1.03 12.92
N VAL A 59 19.62 1.96 13.80
CA VAL A 59 18.66 2.85 14.46
C VAL A 59 19.05 4.30 14.15
N ILE A 60 18.15 5.05 13.51
CA ILE A 60 18.32 6.48 13.21
C ILE A 60 17.49 7.31 14.19
N GLN A 61 18.13 8.21 14.93
CA GLN A 61 17.50 9.08 15.93
C GLN A 61 17.86 10.56 15.73
N CYS A 62 18.15 10.97 14.50
CA CYS A 62 18.49 12.34 14.14
C CYS A 62 17.92 12.72 12.77
N ASP A 63 17.84 14.03 12.51
CA ASP A 63 17.48 14.59 11.21
C ASP A 63 18.54 14.24 10.16
N LEU A 64 18.16 13.46 9.15
CA LEU A 64 19.05 13.07 8.06
C LEU A 64 18.64 13.75 6.76
N SER A 65 19.50 14.62 6.26
CA SER A 65 19.38 15.24 4.94
C SER A 65 20.55 14.84 4.03
N PRO A 66 20.40 14.97 2.70
CA PRO A 66 21.50 14.83 1.78
C PRO A 66 22.67 15.74 2.16
N ALA A 67 23.86 15.15 2.32
CA ALA A 67 25.11 15.89 2.38
C ALA A 67 25.29 16.75 1.11
N PRO A 68 26.08 17.84 1.18
CA PRO A 68 26.37 18.67 0.03
C PRO A 68 26.82 17.86 -1.19
N ALA A 69 26.30 18.20 -2.37
CA ALA A 69 26.53 17.50 -3.65
C ALA A 69 25.96 16.06 -3.73
N THR A 70 25.02 15.71 -2.85
CA THR A 70 24.17 14.52 -3.00
C THR A 70 22.70 14.92 -3.09
N GLN A 71 21.86 14.06 -3.67
CA GLN A 71 20.44 14.33 -3.91
C GLN A 71 19.52 13.22 -3.42
N ARG A 72 20.09 12.12 -2.90
CA ARG A 72 19.37 10.93 -2.43
C ARG A 72 19.88 10.52 -1.05
N VAL A 73 18.98 10.04 -0.20
CA VAL A 73 19.34 9.33 1.04
C VAL A 73 19.15 7.83 0.82
N VAL A 74 20.15 7.03 1.21
CA VAL A 74 20.10 5.56 1.13
C VAL A 74 20.39 4.97 2.51
N LEU A 75 19.48 4.17 3.04
CA LEU A 75 19.68 3.41 4.27
C LEU A 75 19.74 1.91 3.97
N GLY A 76 20.68 1.21 4.61
CA GLY A 76 20.83 -0.23 4.49
C GLY A 76 21.28 -0.89 5.80
N GLY A 77 20.64 -2.01 6.15
CA GLY A 77 20.94 -2.77 7.37
C GLY A 77 20.17 -4.08 7.41
N HIS A 78 20.37 -4.84 8.48
CA HIS A 78 19.54 -6.00 8.78
C HIS A 78 18.15 -5.52 9.22
N ASP A 79 17.94 -5.20 10.49
CA ASP A 79 16.75 -4.48 10.92
C ASP A 79 17.01 -2.96 10.82
N ILE A 80 16.02 -2.19 10.38
CA ILE A 80 16.11 -0.72 10.32
C ILE A 80 14.99 -0.12 11.15
N THR A 81 15.34 0.71 12.13
CA THR A 81 14.40 1.52 12.92
C THR A 81 14.67 3.01 12.69
N ILE A 82 13.65 3.75 12.28
CA ILE A 82 13.67 5.21 12.22
C ILE A 82 12.79 5.72 13.36
N ASP A 83 13.44 6.36 14.33
CA ASP A 83 12.83 6.91 15.55
C ASP A 83 13.40 8.31 15.78
N VAL A 84 13.05 9.20 14.84
CA VAL A 84 13.51 10.60 14.87
C VAL A 84 12.49 11.51 15.57
N GLY A 85 11.32 10.99 15.97
CA GLY A 85 10.18 11.81 16.38
C GLY A 85 9.75 12.75 15.25
N ALA A 86 9.31 13.96 15.59
CA ALA A 86 8.82 14.94 14.60
C ALA A 86 9.87 15.46 13.59
N SER A 87 11.12 15.01 13.72
CA SER A 87 12.22 15.28 12.80
C SER A 87 12.01 14.64 11.42
N VAL A 88 12.80 15.11 10.47
CA VAL A 88 12.72 14.78 9.06
C VAL A 88 13.91 13.91 8.64
N LEU A 89 13.60 12.77 8.01
CA LEU A 89 14.52 12.12 7.09
C LEU A 89 14.11 12.52 5.67
N GLY A 90 14.91 13.31 4.97
CA GLY A 90 14.43 13.79 3.68
C GLY A 90 15.36 14.60 2.80
N THR A 91 14.96 14.70 1.53
CA THR A 91 15.74 15.34 0.46
C THR A 91 15.03 16.58 -0.07
N ASP A 92 15.75 17.68 -0.26
CA ASP A 92 15.25 18.92 -0.85
C ASP A 92 15.53 19.06 -2.36
N ASN A 93 16.33 18.16 -2.94
CA ASN A 93 17.08 18.48 -4.16
C ASN A 93 17.36 17.34 -5.15
N SER A 94 16.63 16.21 -5.12
CA SER A 94 15.90 15.70 -6.32
C SER A 94 15.70 14.19 -6.50
N GLN A 95 16.33 13.29 -5.75
CA GLN A 95 16.27 11.84 -6.07
C GLN A 95 15.66 10.96 -4.98
N GLY A 96 15.09 11.56 -3.93
CA GLY A 96 14.24 10.84 -2.99
C GLY A 96 14.96 9.98 -1.95
N VAL A 97 14.27 8.97 -1.42
CA VAL A 97 14.71 8.17 -0.27
C VAL A 97 14.65 6.68 -0.61
N VAL A 98 15.73 5.95 -0.35
CA VAL A 98 15.78 4.50 -0.54
C VAL A 98 16.14 3.83 0.78
N ILE A 99 15.35 2.86 1.22
CA ILE A 99 15.57 2.11 2.45
C ILE A 99 15.52 0.61 2.12
N ASN A 100 16.58 -0.11 2.43
CA ASN A 100 16.68 -1.55 2.20
C ASN A 100 17.00 -2.29 3.51
N ALA A 101 15.99 -2.96 4.10
CA ALA A 101 16.15 -3.81 5.27
C ALA A 101 16.19 -5.29 4.86
N THR A 102 17.25 -6.02 5.22
CA THR A 102 17.28 -7.49 5.00
C THR A 102 16.58 -8.28 6.09
N GLY A 103 16.21 -7.61 7.18
CA GLY A 103 15.33 -8.04 8.26
C GLY A 103 14.08 -7.15 8.27
N ALA A 104 13.63 -6.68 9.43
CA ALA A 104 12.44 -5.86 9.61
C ALA A 104 12.68 -4.36 9.37
N PHE A 105 11.63 -3.63 9.00
CA PHE A 105 11.63 -2.16 8.93
C PHE A 105 10.61 -1.57 9.91
N THR A 106 11.02 -0.58 10.68
CA THR A 106 10.15 0.11 11.64
C THR A 106 10.32 1.62 11.54
N ALA A 107 9.21 2.35 11.38
CA ALA A 107 9.14 3.81 11.42
C ALA A 107 8.19 4.24 12.55
N ILE A 108 8.71 4.98 13.54
CA ILE A 108 7.96 5.40 14.73
C ILE A 108 7.98 6.92 14.83
N GLU A 109 6.80 7.51 14.85
CA GLU A 109 6.57 8.95 15.02
C GLU A 109 7.41 9.83 14.08
N SER A 110 7.88 9.26 12.97
CA SER A 110 8.90 9.83 12.08
C SER A 110 8.29 10.49 10.85
N THR A 111 8.89 11.59 10.39
CA THR A 111 8.60 12.14 9.05
C THR A 111 9.69 11.74 8.06
N ILE A 112 9.33 11.02 7.00
CA ILE A 112 10.20 10.73 5.87
C ILE A 112 9.67 11.52 4.67
N GLN A 113 10.46 12.43 4.11
CA GLN A 113 9.96 13.30 3.05
C GLN A 113 10.93 13.49 1.89
N SER A 114 10.41 13.65 0.68
CA SER A 114 11.14 14.28 -0.41
C SER A 114 10.34 15.49 -0.86
N THR A 115 10.88 16.69 -0.74
CA THR A 115 10.14 17.88 -1.20
C THR A 115 10.24 18.07 -2.72
N ASN A 116 11.04 17.25 -3.42
CA ASN A 116 11.05 17.27 -4.88
C ASN A 116 9.77 16.64 -5.43
N PRO A 117 9.00 17.37 -6.26
CA PRO A 117 7.85 16.82 -6.97
C PRO A 117 8.15 15.59 -7.84
N ASN A 118 9.42 15.40 -8.24
CA ASN A 118 9.87 14.26 -9.05
C ASN A 118 10.70 13.24 -8.24
N GLY A 119 10.72 13.35 -6.90
CA GLY A 119 11.44 12.40 -6.05
C GLY A 119 10.64 11.10 -5.88
N ASP A 120 11.32 9.99 -5.65
CA ASP A 120 10.74 8.68 -5.35
C ASP A 120 11.08 8.24 -3.91
N MET A 121 10.23 7.44 -3.30
CA MET A 121 10.58 6.73 -2.06
C MET A 121 10.38 5.24 -2.25
N SER A 122 11.44 4.46 -2.02
CA SER A 122 11.40 3.00 -2.02
C SER A 122 11.78 2.50 -0.64
N ILE A 123 10.90 1.72 -0.03
CA ILE A 123 11.16 1.04 1.24
C ILE A 123 10.95 -0.45 1.02
N ASP A 124 12.06 -1.18 1.00
CA ASP A 124 12.10 -2.61 0.74
C ASP A 124 12.55 -3.33 2.01
N SER A 125 11.78 -4.33 2.40
CA SER A 125 12.04 -5.16 3.58
C SER A 125 11.84 -6.64 3.27
N VAL A 126 12.67 -7.49 3.87
CA VAL A 126 12.48 -8.95 3.84
C VAL A 126 11.67 -9.41 5.06
N GLY A 127 11.83 -8.75 6.20
CA GLY A 127 11.02 -8.97 7.41
C GLY A 127 9.83 -8.01 7.48
N ASP A 128 9.02 -8.18 8.53
CA ASP A 128 7.83 -7.38 8.76
C ASP A 128 8.13 -5.86 8.75
N MET A 129 7.16 -5.09 8.28
CA MET A 129 7.22 -3.63 8.24
C MET A 129 6.18 -3.03 9.18
N THR A 130 6.59 -2.07 10.00
CA THR A 130 5.71 -1.36 10.91
C THR A 130 5.85 0.15 10.75
N PHE A 131 4.73 0.82 10.53
CA PHE A 131 4.61 2.27 10.52
C PHE A 131 3.69 2.69 11.67
N THR A 132 4.20 3.41 12.65
CA THR A 132 3.41 3.90 13.78
C THR A 132 3.49 5.41 13.83
N LYS A 133 2.38 6.08 13.51
CA LYS A 133 2.30 7.55 13.40
C LYS A 133 3.39 8.14 12.50
N ALA A 134 3.76 7.40 11.46
CA ALA A 134 4.76 7.85 10.51
C ALA A 134 4.10 8.75 9.45
N THR A 135 4.84 9.75 8.96
CA THR A 135 4.41 10.56 7.82
C THR A 135 5.39 10.34 6.68
N LEU A 136 4.91 9.82 5.56
CA LEU A 136 5.71 9.64 4.33
C LEU A 136 5.15 10.55 3.24
N THR A 137 5.96 11.49 2.77
CA THR A 137 5.50 12.51 1.82
C THR A 137 6.47 12.67 0.65
N ILE A 138 5.95 12.71 -0.56
CA ILE A 138 6.68 13.10 -1.77
C ILE A 138 6.03 14.34 -2.37
N GLY A 139 6.85 15.31 -2.74
CA GLY A 139 6.41 16.65 -3.13
C GLY A 139 6.11 17.54 -1.93
N ASP A 140 5.45 18.65 -2.22
CA ASP A 140 4.93 19.60 -1.24
C ASP A 140 3.40 19.73 -1.41
N ALA A 141 2.77 20.55 -0.58
CA ALA A 141 1.32 20.79 -0.66
C ALA A 141 0.85 21.35 -2.02
N SER A 142 1.77 21.82 -2.88
CA SER A 142 1.47 22.39 -4.19
C SER A 142 1.80 21.45 -5.36
N SER A 143 2.38 20.29 -5.10
CA SER A 143 2.91 19.39 -6.13
C SER A 143 2.59 17.94 -5.85
N ALA A 144 2.23 17.22 -6.91
CA ALA A 144 1.78 15.83 -6.87
C ALA A 144 2.78 14.84 -6.25
N GLY A 145 4.08 15.17 -6.21
CA GLY A 145 5.10 14.15 -5.95
C GLY A 145 5.14 13.07 -7.05
N ASP A 146 6.11 12.15 -7.01
CA ASP A 146 6.15 11.00 -7.93
C ASP A 146 5.55 9.75 -7.29
N ALA A 147 6.32 9.03 -6.47
CA ALA A 147 5.89 7.72 -5.99
C ALA A 147 6.44 7.38 -4.60
N ILE A 148 5.60 6.71 -3.80
CA ILE A 148 5.98 5.93 -2.62
C ILE A 148 5.74 4.45 -2.96
N GLY A 149 6.80 3.65 -2.94
CA GLY A 149 6.77 2.20 -3.04
C GLY A 149 7.21 1.56 -1.74
N ILE A 150 6.38 0.68 -1.19
CA ILE A 150 6.66 -0.09 0.02
C ILE A 150 6.51 -1.57 -0.33
N ALA A 151 7.58 -2.34 -0.19
CA ALA A 151 7.59 -3.75 -0.55
C ALA A 151 8.12 -4.63 0.58
N CYS A 152 7.29 -5.60 1.00
CA CYS A 152 7.61 -6.59 2.00
C CYS A 152 7.70 -7.97 1.32
N SER A 153 8.91 -8.42 1.02
CA SER A 153 9.17 -9.52 0.06
C SER A 153 9.63 -10.84 0.67
N GLY A 154 9.84 -10.94 1.98
CA GLY A 154 10.38 -12.16 2.57
C GLY A 154 9.47 -13.37 2.54
N GLY A 155 10.12 -14.53 2.46
CA GLY A 155 9.48 -15.84 2.52
C GLY A 155 8.88 -16.15 3.90
N SER A 156 8.11 -17.23 3.96
CA SER A 156 7.37 -17.70 5.15
C SER A 156 8.22 -17.72 6.46
N PRO A 157 7.69 -17.26 7.62
CA PRO A 157 6.34 -16.73 7.82
C PRO A 157 6.21 -15.34 7.17
N LYS A 158 5.08 -15.17 6.46
CA LYS A 158 4.87 -14.14 5.43
C LYS A 158 5.18 -12.73 5.95
N CYS A 159 6.05 -12.01 5.24
CA CYS A 159 6.39 -10.60 5.46
C CYS A 159 5.13 -9.71 5.51
N LYS A 160 4.78 -9.18 6.69
CA LYS A 160 3.57 -8.38 6.92
C LYS A 160 3.86 -6.88 6.90
N ILE A 161 2.86 -6.08 6.56
CA ILE A 161 2.91 -4.63 6.70
C ILE A 161 1.81 -4.18 7.66
N THR A 162 2.19 -3.45 8.71
CA THR A 162 1.24 -2.82 9.64
C THR A 162 1.43 -1.31 9.64
N SER A 163 0.34 -0.56 9.49
CA SER A 163 0.34 0.90 9.60
C SER A 163 -0.72 1.35 10.62
N THR A 164 -0.29 2.08 11.64
CA THR A 164 -1.18 2.62 12.68
C THR A 164 -1.00 4.13 12.80
N GLY A 165 -2.05 4.91 12.58
CA GLY A 165 -2.01 6.37 12.74
C GLY A 165 -1.11 7.10 11.75
N SER A 166 -0.68 6.45 10.67
CA SER A 166 0.29 6.99 9.72
C SER A 166 -0.39 7.75 8.57
N THR A 167 0.36 8.64 7.91
CA THR A 167 -0.09 9.35 6.71
C THR A 167 0.90 9.13 5.56
N PHE A 168 0.39 8.76 4.40
CA PHE A 168 1.15 8.61 3.16
C PHE A 168 0.63 9.62 2.14
N THR A 169 1.51 10.38 1.50
CA THR A 169 1.13 11.42 0.53
C THR A 169 2.06 11.39 -0.68
N ALA A 170 1.53 11.03 -1.87
CA ALA A 170 2.26 10.99 -3.14
C ALA A 170 1.30 10.84 -4.31
N ARG A 171 1.72 11.12 -5.55
CA ARG A 171 0.93 10.84 -6.75
C ARG A 171 0.69 9.34 -6.95
N VAL A 172 1.70 8.53 -6.68
CA VAL A 172 1.59 7.07 -6.79
C VAL A 172 1.95 6.45 -5.44
N PHE A 173 1.03 5.69 -4.87
CA PHE A 173 1.24 4.92 -3.66
C PHE A 173 1.10 3.43 -3.97
N LEU A 174 2.19 2.68 -3.83
CA LEU A 174 2.24 1.24 -4.03
C LEU A 174 2.66 0.58 -2.72
N MET A 175 1.85 -0.36 -2.23
CA MET A 175 2.16 -1.17 -1.08
C MET A 175 1.96 -2.65 -1.41
N ASP A 176 3.05 -3.41 -1.46
CA ASP A 176 3.04 -4.81 -1.85
C ASP A 176 3.62 -5.66 -0.70
N ALA A 177 2.85 -6.64 -0.21
CA ALA A 177 3.29 -7.58 0.83
C ALA A 177 3.09 -9.03 0.41
N VAL A 178 3.98 -9.90 0.85
CA VAL A 178 3.75 -11.36 0.81
C VAL A 178 2.70 -11.74 1.85
N GLY A 179 2.76 -11.16 3.05
CA GLY A 179 1.87 -11.40 4.17
C GLY A 179 0.70 -10.44 4.24
N ASP A 180 0.11 -10.37 5.43
CA ASP A 180 -1.04 -9.51 5.68
C ASP A 180 -0.64 -8.03 5.60
N ILE A 181 -1.55 -7.20 5.10
CA ILE A 181 -1.48 -5.74 5.20
C ILE A 181 -2.57 -5.29 6.16
N THR A 182 -2.21 -4.57 7.21
CA THR A 182 -3.18 -4.06 8.21
C THR A 182 -3.00 -2.57 8.43
N PHE A 183 -4.05 -1.80 8.19
CA PHE A 183 -4.14 -0.38 8.50
C PHE A 183 -5.09 -0.16 9.68
N ALA A 184 -4.74 0.83 10.51
CA ALA A 184 -5.56 1.32 11.61
C ALA A 184 -5.38 2.84 11.73
N SER A 185 -6.44 3.61 11.49
CA SER A 185 -6.40 5.09 11.47
C SER A 185 -5.29 5.66 10.57
N THR A 186 -5.05 5.01 9.43
CA THR A 186 -4.07 5.39 8.42
C THR A 186 -4.74 6.21 7.32
N LYS A 187 -4.04 7.24 6.85
CA LYS A 187 -4.47 8.08 5.73
C LYS A 187 -3.54 7.89 4.54
N VAL A 188 -4.10 7.66 3.37
CA VAL A 188 -3.39 7.68 2.08
C VAL A 188 -4.00 8.80 1.25
N ILE A 189 -3.16 9.72 0.80
CA ILE A 189 -3.55 10.85 -0.04
C ILE A 189 -2.76 10.75 -1.33
N THR A 190 -3.47 10.64 -2.44
CA THR A 190 -2.92 10.77 -3.77
C THR A 190 -3.46 12.02 -4.44
N HIS A 191 -2.61 12.71 -5.19
CA HIS A 191 -2.98 13.90 -5.92
C HIS A 191 -2.11 14.07 -7.17
N GLY A 192 -2.64 14.81 -8.15
CA GLY A 192 -2.00 15.02 -9.43
C GLY A 192 -2.77 14.40 -10.58
N SER A 193 -2.23 14.53 -11.79
CA SER A 193 -2.79 13.84 -12.96
C SER A 193 -2.44 12.34 -12.90
N ARG A 194 -3.44 11.48 -13.11
CA ARG A 194 -3.28 10.01 -13.16
C ARG A 194 -2.66 9.45 -11.89
N ASP A 195 -3.15 9.90 -10.74
CA ASP A 195 -2.70 9.43 -9.46
C ASP A 195 -3.23 8.00 -9.19
N LEU A 196 -2.50 7.22 -8.38
CA LEU A 196 -2.73 5.79 -8.21
C LEU A 196 -2.47 5.35 -6.77
N THR A 197 -3.43 4.66 -6.18
CA THR A 197 -3.26 3.86 -4.97
C THR A 197 -3.35 2.37 -5.33
N ARG A 198 -2.32 1.58 -5.00
CA ARG A 198 -2.33 0.12 -5.11
C ARG A 198 -1.87 -0.54 -3.82
N ILE A 199 -2.69 -1.44 -3.31
CA ILE A 199 -2.39 -2.26 -2.15
C ILE A 199 -2.54 -3.73 -2.55
N THR A 200 -1.46 -4.51 -2.42
CA THR A 200 -1.41 -5.91 -2.83
C THR A 200 -0.91 -6.81 -1.69
N SER A 201 -1.71 -7.80 -1.31
CA SER A 201 -1.26 -8.91 -0.47
C SER A 201 -1.25 -10.21 -1.27
N THR A 202 -0.06 -10.70 -1.61
CA THR A 202 0.09 -11.84 -2.54
C THR A 202 -0.14 -13.20 -1.92
N MET A 203 -0.02 -13.33 -0.59
CA MET A 203 -0.37 -14.55 0.14
C MET A 203 -1.16 -14.28 1.42
N GLY A 204 -1.49 -13.04 1.76
CA GLY A 204 -2.17 -12.67 3.01
C GLY A 204 -3.55 -12.06 2.79
N ASN A 205 -4.07 -11.48 3.86
CA ASN A 205 -5.28 -10.67 3.85
C ASN A 205 -4.93 -9.19 3.75
N VAL A 206 -5.90 -8.38 3.33
CA VAL A 206 -5.82 -6.93 3.45
C VAL A 206 -6.89 -6.47 4.43
N ASN A 207 -6.48 -5.80 5.50
CA ASN A 207 -7.37 -5.29 6.54
C ASN A 207 -7.18 -3.77 6.69
N LEU A 208 -8.02 -3.01 6.02
CA LEU A 208 -8.07 -1.54 6.08
C LEU A 208 -9.29 -1.08 6.91
N GLY A 209 -9.96 -2.00 7.61
CA GLY A 209 -11.18 -1.73 8.33
C GLY A 209 -11.00 -1.94 9.83
N THR A 210 -10.19 -1.11 10.51
CA THR A 210 -9.98 -1.26 11.96
C THR A 210 -9.96 0.06 12.73
N ALA A 211 -11.09 0.75 12.78
CA ALA A 211 -11.42 1.61 13.92
C ALA A 211 -12.90 1.99 13.88
N ALA A 212 -13.69 1.42 14.81
CA ALA A 212 -15.03 1.89 15.09
C ALA A 212 -14.94 3.23 15.82
N VAL A 213 -14.70 4.30 15.06
CA VAL A 213 -14.99 5.64 15.53
C VAL A 213 -16.42 5.95 15.09
N PRO A 214 -17.32 6.32 16.03
CA PRO A 214 -18.69 6.66 15.69
C PRO A 214 -18.69 7.66 14.54
N VAL A 215 -19.32 7.30 13.43
CA VAL A 215 -19.55 8.20 12.30
C VAL A 215 -20.40 9.34 12.84
N GLY A 216 -19.79 10.49 13.09
CA GLY A 216 -20.53 11.74 13.15
C GLY A 216 -20.86 12.12 11.71
N ASP A 217 -22.10 12.52 11.45
CA ASP A 217 -22.75 12.81 10.15
C ASP A 217 -22.04 13.81 9.19
N ASN A 218 -20.74 14.06 9.30
CA ASN A 218 -20.00 15.00 8.43
C ASN A 218 -19.31 14.30 7.24
N CYS A 219 -19.96 13.32 6.62
CA CYS A 219 -19.48 12.68 5.38
C CYS A 219 -19.52 13.61 4.13
N CYS A 220 -20.03 14.84 4.25
CA CYS A 220 -20.24 15.76 3.13
C CYS A 220 -19.20 16.87 2.99
N ASP A 221 -18.29 17.06 3.94
CA ASP A 221 -17.39 18.23 3.96
C ASP A 221 -15.98 17.97 3.41
N GLY A 222 -15.78 16.93 2.59
CA GLY A 222 -14.51 16.68 1.88
C GLY A 222 -13.29 16.33 2.75
N ASP A 223 -13.39 16.44 4.08
CA ASP A 223 -12.28 16.28 5.02
C ASP A 223 -12.23 14.93 5.76
N GLY A 224 -13.01 13.93 5.32
CA GLY A 224 -12.90 12.56 5.85
C GLY A 224 -13.37 12.44 7.30
N GLY A 225 -14.60 12.88 7.57
CA GLY A 225 -15.26 12.72 8.87
C GLY A 225 -15.63 11.26 9.14
N GLY A 226 -14.71 10.49 9.71
CA GLY A 226 -14.95 9.14 10.22
C GLY A 226 -13.62 8.48 10.55
N GLY A 227 -13.34 8.21 11.83
CA GLY A 227 -12.01 7.82 12.32
C GLY A 227 -11.50 6.43 11.93
N GLY A 228 -11.94 5.88 10.79
CA GLY A 228 -11.36 4.73 10.12
C GLY A 228 -10.18 5.11 9.21
N ASP A 229 -9.74 4.17 8.38
CA ASP A 229 -8.72 4.44 7.36
C ASP A 229 -9.32 5.26 6.21
N SER A 230 -8.53 6.19 5.67
CA SER A 230 -8.99 7.10 4.61
C SER A 230 -8.07 7.08 3.39
N PHE A 231 -8.68 6.97 2.21
CA PHE A 231 -8.04 6.99 0.90
C PHE A 231 -8.65 8.13 0.11
N LEU A 232 -7.84 9.14 -0.19
CA LEU A 232 -8.26 10.35 -0.91
C LEU A 232 -7.44 10.48 -2.17
N GLY A 233 -8.09 10.61 -3.32
CA GLY A 233 -7.44 10.83 -4.61
C GLY A 233 -7.73 12.23 -5.17
N GLY A 234 -6.91 12.67 -6.12
CA GLY A 234 -7.16 13.87 -6.93
C GLY A 234 -8.20 13.62 -8.02
N SER A 235 -8.35 14.58 -8.95
CA SER A 235 -9.38 14.56 -10.00
C SER A 235 -9.22 13.49 -11.09
N GLU A 236 -8.09 12.79 -11.11
CA GLU A 236 -7.77 11.71 -12.04
C GLU A 236 -7.10 10.58 -11.24
N SER A 237 -7.85 9.98 -10.32
CA SER A 237 -7.33 9.03 -9.34
C SER A 237 -7.89 7.64 -9.53
N ASN A 238 -7.03 6.65 -9.35
CA ASN A 238 -7.39 5.23 -9.46
C ASN A 238 -6.95 4.48 -8.20
N MET A 239 -7.74 3.52 -7.75
CA MET A 239 -7.44 2.70 -6.59
C MET A 239 -7.62 1.22 -6.89
N SER A 240 -6.68 0.42 -6.39
CA SER A 240 -6.80 -1.03 -6.39
C SER A 240 -6.37 -1.67 -5.07
N VAL A 241 -7.19 -2.60 -4.58
CA VAL A 241 -6.91 -3.42 -3.40
C VAL A 241 -7.03 -4.88 -3.79
N LEU A 242 -5.91 -5.60 -3.76
CA LEU A 242 -5.79 -6.96 -4.26
C LEU A 242 -5.29 -7.86 -3.13
N ALA A 243 -5.98 -8.98 -2.89
CA ALA A 243 -5.57 -9.92 -1.85
C ALA A 243 -5.74 -11.37 -2.30
N PHE A 244 -4.80 -12.22 -1.89
CA PHE A 244 -4.95 -13.67 -1.95
C PHE A 244 -6.06 -14.14 -1.00
N GLY A 245 -6.03 -13.64 0.24
CA GLY A 245 -7.03 -13.91 1.26
C GLY A 245 -8.19 -12.91 1.24
N LYS A 246 -8.71 -12.61 2.42
CA LYS A 246 -9.85 -11.72 2.64
C LYS A 246 -9.46 -10.26 2.49
N ILE A 247 -10.45 -9.43 2.16
CA ILE A 247 -10.35 -7.98 2.24
C ILE A 247 -11.37 -7.47 3.25
N ASN A 248 -10.90 -6.70 4.24
CA ASN A 248 -11.77 -5.95 5.14
C ASN A 248 -11.55 -4.46 4.92
N LEU A 249 -12.60 -3.76 4.49
CA LEU A 249 -12.72 -2.32 4.34
C LEU A 249 -13.84 -1.76 5.23
N SER A 250 -14.28 -2.50 6.25
CA SER A 250 -15.36 -2.01 7.12
C SER A 250 -14.99 -0.66 7.72
N GLN A 251 -15.87 0.34 7.65
CA GLN A 251 -15.64 1.69 8.19
C GLN A 251 -14.51 2.48 7.49
N THR A 252 -14.08 2.09 6.29
CA THR A 252 -13.15 2.91 5.50
C THR A 252 -13.86 4.07 4.81
N ASN A 253 -13.15 5.17 4.61
CA ASN A 253 -13.56 6.23 3.69
C ASN A 253 -12.66 6.25 2.45
N ILE A 254 -13.23 5.96 1.28
CA ILE A 254 -12.56 5.93 -0.02
C ILE A 254 -13.23 6.98 -0.92
N LEU A 255 -12.47 8.00 -1.30
CA LEU A 255 -12.86 9.03 -2.27
C LEU A 255 -11.81 9.07 -3.38
N ILE A 256 -12.11 8.43 -4.51
CA ILE A 256 -11.18 8.22 -5.63
C ILE A 256 -11.94 8.49 -6.91
N ALA A 257 -11.55 9.52 -7.64
CA ALA A 257 -12.28 10.19 -8.70
C ALA A 257 -12.58 9.37 -9.97
N GLU A 258 -11.94 8.22 -10.20
CA GLU A 258 -12.22 7.36 -11.36
C GLU A 258 -12.45 5.89 -10.94
N ASN A 259 -11.48 5.00 -11.14
CA ASN A 259 -11.70 3.57 -10.95
C ASN A 259 -11.34 3.12 -9.53
N ILE A 260 -12.23 2.37 -8.89
CA ILE A 260 -11.99 1.70 -7.61
C ILE A 260 -12.17 0.20 -7.81
N CYS A 261 -11.10 -0.58 -7.59
CA CYS A 261 -11.10 -2.01 -7.88
C CYS A 261 -10.66 -2.82 -6.66
N ILE A 262 -11.56 -3.63 -6.10
CA ILE A 262 -11.33 -4.41 -4.89
C ILE A 262 -11.47 -5.89 -5.25
N ARG A 263 -10.42 -6.68 -5.04
CA ARG A 263 -10.41 -8.09 -5.46
C ARG A 263 -9.78 -9.04 -4.43
N SER A 264 -10.58 -9.98 -3.96
CA SER A 264 -10.19 -11.02 -2.99
C SER A 264 -10.15 -12.41 -3.64
N GLY A 265 -9.33 -13.33 -3.12
CA GLY A 265 -9.22 -14.70 -3.64
C GLY A 265 -8.31 -14.84 -4.86
N MET A 266 -7.37 -13.92 -5.04
CA MET A 266 -6.49 -13.91 -6.20
C MET A 266 -5.33 -14.89 -6.07
N SER A 267 -5.01 -15.60 -7.15
CA SER A 267 -3.79 -16.41 -7.30
C SER A 267 -2.86 -15.88 -8.39
N ASP A 268 -3.33 -14.96 -9.22
CA ASP A 268 -2.57 -14.31 -10.26
C ASP A 268 -2.77 -12.79 -10.16
N PHE A 269 -1.68 -12.07 -9.92
CA PHE A 269 -1.63 -10.62 -9.80
C PHE A 269 -1.11 -9.94 -11.07
N SER A 270 -0.96 -10.70 -12.17
CA SER A 270 -0.53 -10.17 -13.47
C SER A 270 -1.68 -9.64 -14.33
N VAL A 271 -2.93 -9.96 -13.97
CA VAL A 271 -4.14 -9.35 -14.55
C VAL A 271 -4.23 -7.88 -14.14
N GLY A 272 -4.71 -7.04 -15.05
CA GLY A 272 -4.94 -5.62 -14.77
C GLY A 272 -5.82 -5.46 -13.54
N ALA A 273 -5.47 -4.50 -12.68
CA ALA A 273 -6.12 -4.35 -11.37
C ALA A 273 -7.64 -4.12 -11.47
N CYS A 274 -8.10 -3.58 -12.60
CA CYS A 274 -9.50 -3.35 -12.94
C CYS A 274 -9.97 -4.19 -14.12
N ASP A 275 -9.30 -5.29 -14.48
CA ASP A 275 -9.85 -6.20 -15.50
C ASP A 275 -11.21 -6.75 -15.03
N PRO A 276 -12.12 -7.13 -15.96
CA PRO A 276 -13.38 -7.80 -15.59
C PRO A 276 -13.06 -8.98 -14.66
N CYS A 277 -13.91 -9.24 -13.66
CA CYS A 277 -13.74 -10.26 -12.59
C CYS A 277 -13.58 -11.70 -13.12
N THR A 278 -12.62 -11.93 -13.99
CA THR A 278 -12.43 -13.10 -14.83
C THR A 278 -10.96 -13.50 -14.72
N GLY A 279 -10.69 -14.78 -14.46
CA GLY A 279 -9.34 -15.33 -14.33
C GLY A 279 -8.74 -15.32 -12.91
N GLY A 280 -7.59 -15.97 -12.72
CA GLY A 280 -6.75 -15.84 -11.53
C GLY A 280 -7.30 -16.36 -10.20
N VAL A 281 -8.22 -17.33 -10.21
CA VAL A 281 -8.96 -17.75 -9.02
C VAL A 281 -8.17 -18.74 -8.15
N ALA A 282 -7.91 -18.39 -6.89
CA ALA A 282 -7.19 -19.25 -5.94
C ALA A 282 -8.10 -20.36 -5.40
N SER A 283 -8.04 -21.55 -6.01
CA SER A 283 -8.77 -22.72 -5.48
C SER A 283 -8.34 -23.00 -4.03
N ALA A 284 -9.32 -23.06 -3.14
CA ALA A 284 -9.23 -23.41 -1.71
C ALA A 284 -9.12 -22.24 -0.70
N VAL A 285 -9.16 -20.98 -1.14
CA VAL A 285 -9.01 -19.82 -0.23
C VAL A 285 -10.37 -19.15 0.02
N PRO A 286 -10.71 -18.79 1.27
CA PRO A 286 -11.85 -17.91 1.53
C PRO A 286 -11.60 -16.52 0.92
N ALA A 287 -12.51 -16.08 0.06
CA ALA A 287 -12.46 -14.78 -0.59
C ALA A 287 -13.59 -13.90 -0.06
N ASP A 288 -13.52 -13.50 1.20
CA ASP A 288 -14.54 -12.62 1.78
C ASP A 288 -14.11 -11.16 1.59
N ILE A 289 -15.06 -10.31 1.17
CA ILE A 289 -14.91 -8.86 1.16
C ILE A 289 -15.94 -8.27 2.13
N ASP A 290 -15.47 -7.53 3.13
CA ASP A 290 -16.34 -6.81 4.06
C ASP A 290 -16.19 -5.31 3.83
N VAL A 291 -17.25 -4.64 3.37
CA VAL A 291 -17.28 -3.17 3.23
C VAL A 291 -18.36 -2.56 4.12
N SER A 292 -18.74 -3.26 5.19
CA SER A 292 -19.82 -2.80 6.09
C SER A 292 -19.47 -1.44 6.71
N ASN A 293 -20.41 -0.48 6.63
CA ASN A 293 -20.24 0.91 7.07
C ASN A 293 -19.09 1.67 6.36
N ALA A 294 -18.61 1.19 5.21
CA ALA A 294 -17.65 1.93 4.41
C ALA A 294 -18.36 3.03 3.59
N SER A 295 -17.65 4.11 3.30
CA SER A 295 -18.01 5.09 2.27
C SER A 295 -17.05 4.91 1.09
N ILE A 296 -17.56 4.55 -0.09
CA ILE A 296 -16.76 4.33 -1.30
C ILE A 296 -17.36 5.17 -2.43
N ARG A 297 -16.59 6.13 -2.92
CA ARG A 297 -17.08 7.16 -3.85
C ARG A 297 -16.09 7.40 -4.99
N ASN A 298 -16.60 7.51 -6.22
CA ASN A 298 -15.81 8.00 -7.36
C ASN A 298 -16.39 9.24 -8.07
N ASP A 299 -17.28 9.96 -7.40
CA ASP A 299 -18.10 11.03 -7.96
C ASP A 299 -17.42 12.40 -8.08
N SER A 300 -16.09 12.44 -8.19
CA SER A 300 -15.31 13.68 -8.16
C SER A 300 -14.40 13.89 -9.38
N GLY A 301 -14.48 13.01 -10.38
CA GLY A 301 -13.56 13.02 -11.53
C GLY A 301 -14.21 12.79 -12.88
N LYS A 302 -13.51 12.01 -13.70
CA LYS A 302 -14.03 11.52 -14.99
C LYS A 302 -14.81 10.24 -14.75
N PRO A 303 -15.62 9.82 -15.75
CA PRO A 303 -16.23 8.51 -15.72
C PRO A 303 -15.24 7.39 -15.36
N GLY A 304 -15.61 6.59 -14.37
CA GLY A 304 -14.91 5.40 -13.92
C GLY A 304 -15.88 4.49 -13.19
N ASP A 305 -15.41 3.31 -12.78
CA ASP A 305 -16.29 2.29 -12.19
C ASP A 305 -15.84 1.92 -10.76
N ILE A 306 -16.81 1.60 -9.91
CA ILE A 306 -16.57 0.85 -8.67
C ILE A 306 -16.77 -0.65 -8.92
N ARG A 307 -15.70 -1.44 -8.80
CA ARG A 307 -15.70 -2.89 -9.02
C ARG A 307 -15.24 -3.65 -7.78
N ILE A 308 -16.10 -4.52 -7.26
CA ILE A 308 -15.83 -5.38 -6.10
C ILE A 308 -15.99 -6.83 -6.52
N CYS A 309 -14.89 -7.58 -6.57
CA CYS A 309 -14.85 -8.95 -7.04
C CYS A 309 -14.32 -9.89 -5.95
N ALA A 310 -15.09 -10.92 -5.61
CA ALA A 310 -14.63 -11.98 -4.72
C ALA A 310 -14.76 -13.32 -5.45
N ASP A 311 -13.80 -14.25 -5.27
CA ASP A 311 -13.82 -15.56 -5.91
C ASP A 311 -15.18 -16.26 -5.72
N GLU A 312 -15.87 -16.47 -6.84
CA GLU A 312 -17.24 -16.97 -6.95
C GLU A 312 -17.49 -18.31 -6.24
N THR A 313 -16.44 -19.11 -6.00
CA THR A 313 -16.63 -20.46 -5.44
C THR A 313 -16.93 -20.48 -3.95
N ARG A 314 -16.52 -19.46 -3.19
CA ARG A 314 -16.67 -19.38 -1.71
C ARG A 314 -16.69 -17.95 -1.14
N ALA A 315 -17.17 -16.98 -1.91
CA ALA A 315 -17.15 -15.59 -1.50
C ALA A 315 -18.42 -15.13 -0.78
N THR A 316 -18.21 -14.26 0.19
CA THR A 316 -19.25 -13.36 0.72
C THR A 316 -18.80 -11.92 0.51
N ILE A 317 -19.68 -11.07 -0.02
CA ILE A 317 -19.48 -9.62 -0.01
C ILE A 317 -20.51 -9.03 0.96
N LYS A 318 -20.03 -8.41 2.04
CA LYS A 318 -20.89 -7.75 3.03
C LYS A 318 -20.97 -6.25 2.78
N LEU A 319 -22.20 -5.73 2.72
CA LEU A 319 -22.51 -4.35 2.36
C LEU A 319 -23.32 -3.62 3.45
N ASP A 320 -23.42 -4.18 4.66
CA ASP A 320 -24.27 -3.65 5.73
C ASP A 320 -23.89 -2.20 6.08
N GLY A 321 -24.78 -1.24 5.81
CA GLY A 321 -24.55 0.20 6.07
C GLY A 321 -23.50 0.84 5.17
N ALA A 322 -23.08 0.18 4.09
CA ALA A 322 -22.13 0.75 3.14
C ALA A 322 -22.79 1.85 2.29
N ILE A 323 -22.07 2.95 2.07
CA ILE A 323 -22.40 4.02 1.14
C ILE A 323 -21.54 3.83 -0.12
N LEU A 324 -22.18 3.66 -1.28
CA LEU A 324 -21.51 3.51 -2.57
C LEU A 324 -22.05 4.58 -3.53
N ILE A 325 -21.18 5.48 -4.01
CA ILE A 325 -21.56 6.55 -4.95
C ILE A 325 -20.71 6.46 -6.19
N ASP A 326 -21.37 6.30 -7.35
CA ASP A 326 -20.73 6.03 -8.63
C ASP A 326 -21.14 7.04 -9.70
N ASP A 327 -20.18 7.70 -10.33
CA ASP A 327 -20.40 8.71 -11.37
C ASP A 327 -20.23 8.12 -12.78
N ASP A 328 -21.11 7.17 -13.08
CA ASP A 328 -21.23 6.43 -14.33
C ASP A 328 -21.69 7.34 -15.52
N ALA A 329 -20.99 8.43 -15.84
CA ALA A 329 -21.09 9.31 -17.04
C ALA A 329 -22.49 9.78 -17.54
N GLY A 330 -23.58 9.46 -16.86
CA GLY A 330 -24.93 9.58 -17.38
C GLY A 330 -25.94 9.23 -16.30
N VAL A 331 -26.59 10.27 -15.76
CA VAL A 331 -27.68 10.18 -14.76
C VAL A 331 -27.39 9.24 -13.60
N SER A 332 -26.46 9.61 -12.70
CA SER A 332 -26.34 9.12 -11.31
C SER A 332 -26.99 7.74 -11.07
N THR A 333 -26.47 6.73 -11.75
CA THR A 333 -26.95 5.36 -11.62
C THR A 333 -26.17 4.73 -10.48
N VAL A 334 -26.88 4.14 -9.52
CA VAL A 334 -26.28 3.27 -8.50
C VAL A 334 -25.50 2.15 -9.21
N SER A 335 -24.22 1.97 -8.84
CA SER A 335 -23.29 1.00 -9.45
C SER A 335 -23.90 -0.36 -9.70
N THR A 336 -23.46 -1.00 -10.79
CA THR A 336 -23.71 -2.42 -11.01
C THR A 336 -22.76 -3.28 -10.15
N LEU A 337 -23.16 -3.60 -8.92
CA LEU A 337 -22.48 -4.62 -8.11
C LEU A 337 -22.55 -5.98 -8.85
N ASN A 338 -21.40 -6.49 -9.30
CA ASN A 338 -21.25 -7.77 -10.02
C ASN A 338 -21.98 -7.86 -11.37
N GLY A 339 -22.03 -6.78 -12.16
CA GLY A 339 -22.65 -6.82 -13.51
C GLY A 339 -24.16 -7.06 -13.49
N CYS A 340 -24.79 -6.93 -12.32
CA CYS A 340 -26.23 -6.91 -12.18
C CYS A 340 -26.68 -5.45 -12.13
N ALA A 341 -27.53 -5.06 -13.07
CA ALA A 341 -28.09 -3.69 -13.19
C ALA A 341 -28.99 -3.27 -11.99
N ILE A 342 -29.16 -4.18 -11.04
CA ILE A 342 -29.98 -4.11 -9.84
C ILE A 342 -29.20 -4.98 -8.83
N VAL A 343 -29.52 -4.92 -7.54
CA VAL A 343 -29.17 -6.00 -6.61
C VAL A 343 -30.23 -7.12 -6.71
N PRO A 344 -30.24 -8.08 -7.67
CA PRO A 344 -31.14 -9.21 -7.60
C PRO A 344 -30.41 -10.45 -7.08
N ARG A 345 -31.11 -11.11 -6.14
CA ARG A 345 -30.80 -12.43 -5.58
C ARG A 345 -31.02 -13.54 -6.62
N VAL A 346 -30.30 -13.54 -7.74
CA VAL A 346 -30.39 -14.63 -8.71
C VAL A 346 -29.01 -15.28 -8.91
N PRO A 347 -28.85 -16.57 -8.56
CA PRO A 347 -27.64 -17.34 -8.85
C PRO A 347 -27.29 -17.28 -10.36
N PRO A 348 -26.00 -17.28 -10.76
CA PRO A 348 -24.82 -17.74 -10.01
C PRO A 348 -24.08 -16.64 -9.23
N CYS A 349 -24.73 -15.50 -8.95
CA CYS A 349 -24.10 -14.37 -8.28
C CYS A 349 -23.62 -14.70 -6.85
N VAL A 350 -22.51 -14.07 -6.46
CA VAL A 350 -21.90 -14.09 -5.11
C VAL A 350 -22.96 -13.87 -4.02
N ASN A 351 -22.80 -14.51 -2.86
CA ASN A 351 -23.66 -14.25 -1.70
C ASN A 351 -23.46 -12.81 -1.22
N LEU A 352 -24.33 -11.91 -1.69
CA LEU A 352 -24.45 -10.55 -1.16
C LEU A 352 -25.24 -10.62 0.16
N SER A 353 -24.68 -10.07 1.24
CA SER A 353 -25.40 -9.88 2.50
C SER A 353 -25.41 -8.40 2.89
N GLY A 354 -26.60 -7.90 3.23
CA GLY A 354 -26.84 -6.53 3.66
C GLY A 354 -27.62 -5.69 2.66
N THR A 355 -27.93 -4.45 3.05
CA THR A 355 -28.59 -3.45 2.22
C THR A 355 -27.68 -2.22 2.20
N PRO A 356 -27.18 -1.76 1.03
CA PRO A 356 -26.42 -0.51 0.97
C PRO A 356 -27.35 0.66 1.32
N ASP A 357 -26.81 1.67 2.01
CA ASP A 357 -27.50 2.94 2.18
C ASP A 357 -27.28 3.73 0.88
N THR A 358 -28.34 3.82 0.08
CA THR A 358 -28.35 4.64 -1.12
C THR A 358 -28.83 6.04 -0.75
N ASP A 359 -27.91 6.97 -0.52
CA ASP A 359 -28.26 8.39 -0.55
C ASP A 359 -28.43 8.81 -2.01
N SER A 360 -29.61 9.34 -2.31
CA SER A 360 -30.02 9.87 -3.61
C SER A 360 -29.68 11.35 -3.76
#